data_AF-A0A1B6JI64-F1
#
_entry.id   AF-A0A1B6JI64-F1
#
_cell.length_a   1.000
_cell.length_b   1.000
_cell.length_c   1.000
_cell.angle_alpha   90.00
_cell.angle_beta   90.00
_cell.angle_gamma   90.00
#
_symmetry.space_group_name_H-M   'P 1'
#
loop_
_entity.id
_entity.type
_entity.pdbx_description
1 polymer ?
#
loop_
_entity_poly.entity_id
_entity_poly.type
_entity_poly.pdbx_seq_one_letter_code
_entity_poly.pdbx_strand_id
1 'polypeptide(L)'
;GTSTSKEAKEYFSDMKRHRILFKHGGDEDDKHILMAFSKKLVDSRKEWLTNWMTDCKRRAELGLPEDYLYTKTTRVVSYKDFINKELVLFSNMDNERSIPSLVDGLKPGSRKVLFTCLKRNDKREIKVAQLAGSVAEHSAYHHGEMSLMSTIINLAQNYVGSNNLNLLQPIGQF
;
A
#
# COMPACT_ATOMS: atom_id res chain seq x y z
N GLY A 1 -15.15 1.12 -8.43
CA GLY A 1 -16.46 1.69 -8.80
C GLY A 1 -17.33 1.83 -7.58
N THR A 2 -16.86 2.60 -6.59
CA THR A 2 -17.61 2.86 -5.35
C THR A 2 -18.61 4.00 -5.56
N SER A 3 -18.24 5.00 -6.36
CA SER A 3 -19.10 6.12 -6.74
C SER A 3 -20.23 5.65 -7.66
N THR A 4 -21.43 6.13 -7.39
CA THR A 4 -22.65 5.89 -8.16
C THR A 4 -22.65 6.63 -9.49
N SER A 5 -23.51 6.22 -10.42
CA SER A 5 -23.73 6.94 -11.68
C SER A 5 -24.21 8.38 -11.47
N LYS A 6 -24.89 8.67 -10.36
CA LYS A 6 -25.31 10.03 -10.01
C LYS A 6 -24.12 10.90 -9.64
N GLU A 7 -23.27 10.43 -8.73
CA GLU A 7 -22.04 11.14 -8.34
C GLU A 7 -21.08 11.30 -9.51
N ALA A 8 -21.00 10.30 -10.40
CA ALA A 8 -20.23 10.42 -11.63
C ALA A 8 -20.71 11.62 -12.46
N LYS A 9 -22.02 11.76 -12.70
CA LYS A 9 -22.57 12.92 -13.41
C LYS A 9 -22.23 14.25 -12.72
N GLU A 10 -22.21 14.28 -11.38
CA GLU A 10 -21.79 15.44 -10.59
C GLU A 10 -20.29 15.75 -10.76
N TYR A 11 -19.42 14.73 -10.87
CA TYR A 11 -18.00 14.94 -11.17
C TYR A 11 -17.79 15.52 -12.57
N PHE A 12 -18.51 15.00 -13.56
CA PHE A 12 -18.41 15.47 -14.94
C PHE A 12 -19.02 16.86 -15.14
N SER A 13 -20.04 17.24 -14.35
CA SER A 13 -20.61 18.60 -14.40
C SER A 13 -19.62 19.67 -13.89
N ASP A 14 -18.79 19.34 -12.90
CA ASP A 14 -17.66 20.18 -12.48
C ASP A 14 -16.31 19.69 -13.06
N MET A 15 -16.22 19.69 -14.38
CA MET A 15 -15.02 19.28 -15.10
C MET A 15 -13.79 20.13 -14.74
N LYS A 16 -13.98 21.42 -14.41
CA LYS A 16 -12.87 22.30 -14.02
C LYS A 16 -12.22 21.84 -12.72
N ARG A 17 -12.99 21.31 -11.77
CA ARG A 17 -12.47 20.77 -10.51
C ARG A 17 -11.74 19.45 -10.68
N HIS A 18 -12.26 18.56 -11.52
CA HIS A 18 -11.79 17.17 -11.64
C HIS A 18 -10.73 16.96 -12.73
N ARG A 19 -10.59 17.90 -13.68
CA ARG A 19 -9.54 17.87 -14.70
C ARG A 19 -8.28 18.56 -14.19
N ILE A 20 -7.18 17.81 -14.14
CA ILE A 20 -5.85 18.31 -13.80
C ILE A 20 -4.96 18.12 -15.03
N LEU A 21 -4.40 19.22 -15.54
CA LEU A 21 -3.49 19.20 -16.67
C LEU A 21 -2.08 18.88 -16.21
N PHE A 22 -1.40 17.97 -16.90
CA PHE A 22 0.03 17.78 -16.72
C PHE A 22 0.78 18.78 -17.59
N LYS A 23 1.70 19.52 -16.99
CA LYS A 23 2.57 20.46 -17.70
C LYS A 23 4.00 19.98 -17.62
N HIS A 24 4.62 19.74 -18.78
CA HIS A 24 6.05 19.48 -18.87
C HIS A 24 6.84 20.77 -18.66
N GLY A 25 7.75 20.75 -17.70
CA GLY A 25 8.59 21.86 -17.25
C GLY A 25 10.02 21.84 -17.80
N GLY A 26 10.34 20.95 -18.74
CA GLY A 26 11.68 20.76 -19.29
C GLY A 26 12.44 19.59 -18.65
N ASP A 27 13.77 19.59 -18.80
CA ASP A 27 14.66 18.46 -18.48
C ASP A 27 14.53 17.90 -17.05
N GLU A 28 14.12 18.72 -16.09
CA GLU A 28 13.92 18.27 -14.72
C GLU A 28 12.80 17.24 -14.61
N ASP A 29 11.71 17.38 -15.36
CA ASP A 29 10.64 16.40 -15.40
C ASP A 29 11.12 15.08 -15.98
N ASP A 30 11.92 15.13 -17.06
CA ASP A 30 12.47 13.94 -17.72
C ASP A 30 13.41 13.18 -16.77
N LYS A 31 14.26 13.88 -16.01
CA LYS A 31 15.11 13.26 -14.99
C LYS A 31 14.31 12.55 -13.91
N HIS A 32 13.21 13.15 -13.44
CA HIS A 32 12.37 12.51 -12.42
C HIS A 32 11.65 11.27 -12.97
N ILE A 33 11.15 11.33 -14.21
CA ILE A 33 10.55 10.17 -14.88
C ILE A 33 11.59 9.05 -15.02
N LEU A 34 12.81 9.37 -15.46
CA LEU A 34 13.90 8.40 -15.57
C LEU A 34 14.26 7.81 -14.21
N MET A 35 14.41 8.62 -13.16
CA MET A 35 14.69 8.13 -11.81
C MET A 35 13.61 7.13 -11.35
N ALA A 36 12.33 7.45 -11.57
CA ALA A 36 11.21 6.62 -11.16
C ALA A 36 11.15 5.26 -11.89
N PHE A 37 11.37 5.22 -13.20
CA PHE A 37 11.07 4.03 -14.02
C PHE A 37 12.29 3.32 -14.63
N SER A 38 13.46 3.98 -14.69
CA SER A 38 14.65 3.37 -15.26
C SER A 38 15.16 2.22 -14.38
N LYS A 39 15.35 1.05 -14.99
CA LYS A 39 15.97 -0.11 -14.32
C LYS A 39 17.41 0.15 -13.89
N LYS A 40 18.08 1.17 -14.44
CA LYS A 40 19.47 1.52 -14.14
C LYS A 40 19.64 2.44 -12.94
N LEU A 41 18.56 3.07 -12.46
CA LEU A 41 18.60 4.11 -11.41
C LEU A 41 18.02 3.61 -10.08
N VAL A 42 18.31 2.35 -9.74
CA VAL A 42 17.83 1.73 -8.49
C VAL A 42 18.38 2.47 -7.26
N ASP A 43 19.67 2.80 -7.24
CA ASP A 43 20.28 3.45 -6.08
C ASP A 43 19.80 4.88 -5.91
N SER A 44 19.59 5.61 -7.00
CA SER A 44 18.94 6.93 -6.95
C SER A 44 17.53 6.86 -6.36
N ARG A 45 16.76 5.80 -6.63
CA ARG A 45 15.45 5.58 -5.97
C ARG A 45 15.56 5.29 -4.49
N LYS A 46 16.59 4.58 -4.05
CA LYS A 46 16.82 4.31 -2.61
C LYS A 46 17.09 5.62 -1.87
N GLU A 47 17.96 6.46 -2.41
CA GLU A 47 18.25 7.79 -1.84
C GLU A 47 16.99 8.66 -1.83
N TRP A 48 16.26 8.70 -2.95
CA TRP A 48 15.01 9.45 -3.06
C TRP A 48 13.97 9.05 -2.01
N LEU A 49 13.70 7.75 -1.85
CA LEU A 49 12.76 7.26 -0.83
C LEU A 49 13.27 7.51 0.58
N THR A 50 14.56 7.35 0.84
CA THR A 50 15.16 7.59 2.15
C THR A 50 15.03 9.06 2.56
N ASN A 51 15.30 9.98 1.63
CA ASN A 51 15.15 11.42 1.85
C ASN A 51 13.69 11.77 2.14
N TRP A 52 12.75 11.20 1.36
CA TRP A 52 11.32 11.40 1.58
C TRP A 52 10.86 10.89 2.96
N MET A 53 11.23 9.65 3.33
CA MET A 53 10.90 9.06 4.64
C MET A 53 11.47 9.89 5.81
N THR A 54 12.70 10.40 5.65
CA THR A 54 13.35 11.24 6.66
C THR A 54 12.61 12.56 6.84
N ASP A 55 12.18 13.21 5.75
CA ASP A 55 11.38 14.43 5.83
C ASP A 55 10.01 14.19 6.48
N CYS A 56 9.30 13.12 6.08
CA CYS A 56 8.04 12.73 6.70
C CYS A 56 8.18 12.52 8.22
N LYS A 57 9.21 11.77 8.65
CA LYS A 57 9.49 11.54 10.06
C LYS A 57 9.73 12.86 10.80
N ARG A 58 10.58 13.73 10.25
CA ARG A 58 10.89 15.05 10.84
C ARG A 58 9.64 15.92 10.96
N ARG A 59 8.77 15.94 9.94
CA ARG A 59 7.53 16.72 9.96
C ARG A 59 6.55 16.20 11.01
N ALA A 60 6.43 14.88 11.16
CA ALA A 60 5.63 14.27 12.21
C ALA A 60 6.14 14.62 13.62
N GLU A 61 7.46 14.56 13.85
CA GLU A 61 8.09 14.94 15.13
C GLU A 61 7.87 16.43 15.49
N LEU A 62 7.81 17.30 14.48
CA LEU A 62 7.53 18.73 14.64
C LEU A 62 6.02 19.06 14.67
N GLY A 63 5.13 18.08 14.53
CA GLY A 63 3.68 18.29 14.47
C GLY A 63 3.22 19.09 13.25
N LEU A 64 4.00 19.08 12.17
CA LEU A 64 3.67 19.76 10.92
C LEU A 64 2.72 18.91 10.07
N PRO A 65 1.81 19.55 9.29
CA PRO A 65 0.92 18.81 8.41
C PRO A 65 1.69 18.12 7.27
N GLU A 66 1.17 16.99 6.81
CA GLU A 66 1.65 16.31 5.60
C GLU A 66 1.42 17.18 4.35
N ASP A 67 2.36 17.11 3.40
CA ASP A 67 2.17 17.75 2.09
C ASP A 67 1.40 16.80 1.18
N TYR A 68 0.33 17.29 0.56
CA TYR A 68 -0.50 16.53 -0.38
C TYR A 68 -0.68 17.31 -1.68
N LEU A 69 -0.65 16.59 -2.80
CA LEU A 69 -0.57 17.19 -4.13
C LEU A 69 -1.87 17.92 -4.54
N TYR A 70 -3.03 17.33 -4.24
CA TYR A 70 -4.30 17.80 -4.78
C TYR A 70 -5.07 18.67 -3.80
N THR A 71 -5.06 19.99 -4.05
CA THR A 71 -5.93 20.95 -3.35
C THR A 71 -7.19 21.27 -4.17
N LYS A 72 -8.16 22.00 -3.57
CA LYS A 72 -9.39 22.44 -4.27
C LYS A 72 -9.10 23.32 -5.50
N THR A 73 -7.96 24.00 -5.50
CA THR A 73 -7.54 24.95 -6.54
C THR A 73 -6.51 24.37 -7.51
N THR A 74 -6.03 23.14 -7.29
CA THR A 74 -5.08 22.50 -8.20
C THR A 74 -5.73 22.26 -9.55
N ARG A 75 -5.13 22.79 -10.62
CA ARG A 75 -5.59 22.65 -12.01
C ARG A 75 -4.49 22.16 -12.95
N VAL A 76 -3.23 22.36 -12.55
CA VAL A 76 -2.05 21.98 -13.31
C VAL A 76 -1.05 21.37 -12.34
N VAL A 77 -0.40 20.28 -12.76
CA VAL A 77 0.64 19.56 -12.00
C VAL A 77 1.83 19.31 -12.93
N SER A 78 3.06 19.46 -12.41
CA SER A 78 4.27 19.07 -13.15
C SER A 78 4.57 17.58 -12.98
N TYR A 79 5.34 16.97 -13.91
CA TYR A 79 5.71 15.56 -13.75
C TYR A 79 6.62 15.36 -12.53
N LYS A 80 7.53 16.30 -12.26
CA LYS A 80 8.33 16.33 -11.04
C LYS A 80 7.48 16.31 -9.78
N ASP A 81 6.45 17.18 -9.69
CA ASP A 81 5.59 17.23 -8.50
C ASP A 81 4.77 15.96 -8.35
N PHE A 82 4.22 15.44 -9.45
CA PHE A 82 3.52 14.16 -9.43
C PHE A 82 4.41 13.03 -8.91
N ILE A 83 5.64 12.94 -9.41
CA ILE A 83 6.58 11.88 -9.00
C ILE A 83 6.92 12.04 -7.52
N ASN A 84 7.32 13.24 -7.09
CA ASN A 84 7.81 13.47 -5.74
C ASN A 84 6.74 13.64 -4.67
N LYS A 85 5.47 13.83 -5.03
CA LYS A 85 4.37 14.03 -4.07
C LYS A 85 3.28 12.96 -4.12
N GLU A 86 3.09 12.30 -5.27
CA GLU A 86 2.06 11.26 -5.43
C GLU A 86 2.68 9.88 -5.65
N LEU A 87 3.59 9.73 -6.62
CA LEU A 87 4.18 8.43 -6.93
C LEU A 87 5.06 7.90 -5.78
N VAL A 88 5.75 8.78 -5.07
CA VAL A 88 6.55 8.42 -3.88
C VAL A 88 5.70 7.71 -2.81
N LEU A 89 4.43 8.11 -2.65
CA LEU A 89 3.51 7.50 -1.70
C LEU A 89 3.25 6.05 -2.06
N PHE A 90 3.01 5.79 -3.36
CA PHE A 90 2.86 4.43 -3.87
C PHE A 90 4.14 3.61 -3.67
N SER A 91 5.31 4.17 -3.98
CA SER A 91 6.59 3.46 -3.81
C SER A 91 6.88 3.13 -2.34
N ASN A 92 6.59 4.05 -1.41
CA ASN A 92 6.74 3.78 0.01
C ASN A 92 5.72 2.73 0.50
N MET A 93 4.44 2.86 0.12
CA MET A 93 3.41 1.88 0.47
C MET A 93 3.73 0.49 -0.10
N ASP A 94 4.36 0.42 -1.27
CA ASP A 94 4.82 -0.83 -1.85
C ASP A 94 5.93 -1.48 -1.01
N ASN A 95 6.87 -0.71 -0.49
CA ASN A 95 7.87 -1.20 0.45
C ASN A 95 7.21 -1.68 1.75
N GLU A 96 6.32 -0.89 2.35
CA GLU A 96 5.64 -1.22 3.61
C GLU A 96 4.85 -2.53 3.51
N ARG A 97 4.17 -2.78 2.39
CA ARG A 97 3.42 -4.02 2.18
C ARG A 97 4.29 -5.20 1.78
N SER A 98 5.46 -4.96 1.18
CA SER A 98 6.31 -6.00 0.58
C SER A 98 7.44 -6.47 1.49
N ILE A 99 7.97 -5.60 2.35
CA ILE A 99 9.11 -5.85 3.23
C ILE A 99 8.60 -6.09 4.66
N PRO A 100 8.95 -7.21 5.31
CA PRO A 100 8.51 -7.47 6.68
C PRO A 100 9.22 -6.57 7.71
N SER A 101 8.61 -6.43 8.88
CA SER A 101 9.26 -5.80 10.02
C SER A 101 10.29 -6.74 10.66
N LEU A 102 11.39 -6.19 11.15
CA LEU A 102 12.40 -6.94 11.91
C LEU A 102 11.82 -7.55 13.21
N VAL A 103 10.85 -6.87 13.83
CA VAL A 103 10.36 -7.22 15.18
C VAL A 103 9.59 -8.54 15.19
N ASP A 104 8.76 -8.76 14.17
CA ASP A 104 7.89 -9.95 14.09
C ASP A 104 8.11 -10.80 12.84
N GLY A 105 8.91 -10.33 11.87
CA GLY A 105 9.13 -11.01 10.60
C GLY A 105 7.91 -11.01 9.67
N LEU A 106 6.85 -10.24 9.98
CA LEU A 106 5.60 -10.26 9.23
C LEU A 106 5.42 -9.02 8.34
N LYS A 107 4.78 -9.23 7.18
CA LYS A 107 4.23 -8.16 6.37
C LYS A 107 2.88 -7.70 6.97
N PRO A 108 2.40 -6.47 6.69
CA PRO A 108 1.12 -5.99 7.22
C PRO A 108 -0.07 -6.93 6.98
N GLY A 109 -0.16 -7.56 5.81
CA GLY A 109 -1.20 -8.55 5.51
C GLY A 109 -1.16 -9.76 6.45
N SER A 110 0.02 -10.36 6.62
CA SER A 110 0.24 -11.50 7.53
C SER A 110 -0.03 -11.12 8.98
N ARG A 111 0.38 -9.92 9.40
CA ARG A 111 0.12 -9.39 10.75
C ARG A 111 -1.37 -9.20 11.01
N LYS A 112 -2.12 -8.69 10.03
CA LYS A 112 -3.59 -8.53 10.11
C LYS A 112 -4.31 -9.88 10.23
N VAL A 113 -3.83 -10.91 9.54
CA VAL A 113 -4.31 -12.29 9.70
C VAL A 113 -4.08 -12.76 11.13
N LEU A 114 -2.84 -12.69 11.62
CA LEU A 114 -2.49 -13.15 12.97
C LEU A 114 -3.26 -12.38 14.05
N PHE A 115 -3.34 -11.06 13.95
CA PHE A 115 -4.12 -10.21 14.84
C PHE A 115 -5.58 -10.66 14.91
N THR A 116 -6.20 -10.96 13.78
CA THR A 116 -7.60 -11.39 13.72
C THR A 116 -7.78 -12.75 14.39
N CYS A 117 -6.86 -13.70 14.16
CA CYS A 117 -6.87 -15.00 14.84
C CYS A 117 -6.78 -14.85 16.37
N LEU A 118 -5.87 -13.99 16.85
CA LEU A 118 -5.72 -13.70 18.28
C LEU A 118 -6.96 -13.00 18.85
N LYS A 119 -7.53 -12.04 18.13
CA LYS A 119 -8.73 -11.29 18.55
C LYS A 119 -9.97 -12.16 18.68
N ARG A 120 -10.18 -13.08 17.73
CA ARG A 120 -11.33 -14.00 17.73
C ARG A 120 -11.15 -15.13 18.75
N ASN A 121 -9.90 -15.53 19.01
CA ASN A 121 -9.55 -16.59 19.96
C ASN A 121 -10.34 -17.89 19.70
N ASP A 122 -10.57 -18.20 18.41
CA ASP A 122 -11.33 -19.37 17.99
C ASP A 122 -10.59 -20.65 18.43
N LYS A 123 -11.32 -21.55 19.10
CA LYS A 123 -10.79 -22.86 19.56
C LYS A 123 -11.13 -24.00 18.61
N ARG A 124 -12.04 -23.75 17.67
CA ARG A 124 -12.45 -24.70 16.63
C ARG A 124 -11.85 -24.26 15.31
N GLU A 125 -11.66 -25.22 14.42
CA GLU A 125 -11.24 -24.94 13.04
C GLU A 125 -12.26 -24.05 12.31
N ILE A 126 -11.74 -23.19 11.42
CA ILE A 126 -12.52 -22.29 10.58
C ILE A 126 -12.02 -22.42 9.14
N LYS A 127 -12.95 -22.36 8.18
CA LYS A 127 -12.57 -22.42 6.76
C LYS A 127 -11.76 -21.18 6.39
N VAL A 128 -10.72 -21.35 5.56
CA VAL A 128 -9.84 -20.27 5.09
C VAL A 128 -10.63 -19.10 4.50
N ALA A 129 -11.66 -19.37 3.70
CA ALA A 129 -12.50 -18.33 3.11
C ALA A 129 -13.27 -17.51 4.17
N GLN A 130 -13.78 -18.16 5.22
CA GLN A 130 -14.49 -17.49 6.31
C GLN A 130 -13.52 -16.66 7.19
N LEU A 131 -12.31 -17.19 7.41
CA LEU A 131 -11.26 -16.46 8.11
C LEU A 131 -10.82 -15.23 7.29
N ALA A 132 -10.63 -15.37 5.97
CA ALA A 132 -10.28 -14.25 5.10
C ALA A 132 -11.32 -13.11 5.14
N GLY A 133 -12.62 -13.45 5.07
CA GLY A 133 -13.69 -12.47 5.24
C GLY A 133 -13.66 -11.79 6.62
N SER A 134 -13.44 -12.57 7.69
CA SER A 134 -13.30 -12.04 9.05
C SER A 134 -12.10 -11.10 9.19
N VAL A 135 -10.96 -11.43 8.56
CA VAL A 135 -9.76 -10.58 8.53
C VAL A 135 -10.05 -9.29 7.78
N ALA A 136 -10.72 -9.36 6.64
CA ALA A 136 -11.08 -8.17 5.86
C ALA A 136 -11.91 -7.18 6.69
N GLU A 137 -12.91 -7.69 7.41
CA GLU A 137 -13.78 -6.91 8.30
C GLU A 137 -13.04 -6.36 9.53
N HIS A 138 -12.38 -7.23 10.31
CA HIS A 138 -11.88 -6.88 11.64
C HIS A 138 -10.57 -6.09 11.60
N SER A 139 -9.80 -6.21 10.52
CA SER A 139 -8.48 -5.62 10.39
C SER A 139 -8.43 -4.46 9.40
N ALA A 140 -9.55 -4.10 8.76
CA ALA A 140 -9.62 -3.12 7.67
C ALA A 140 -8.56 -3.41 6.60
N TYR A 141 -8.68 -4.57 5.94
CA TYR A 141 -7.81 -4.93 4.82
C TYR A 141 -8.48 -4.56 3.49
N HIS A 142 -7.77 -3.81 2.64
CA HIS A 142 -8.36 -3.16 1.47
C HIS A 142 -7.90 -3.71 0.12
N HIS A 143 -7.07 -4.77 0.08
CA HIS A 143 -6.49 -5.30 -1.17
C HIS A 143 -7.16 -6.61 -1.65
N GLY A 144 -8.38 -6.88 -1.20
CA GLY A 144 -9.18 -8.02 -1.63
C GLY A 144 -8.89 -9.34 -0.91
N GLU A 145 -9.90 -10.20 -0.85
CA GLU A 145 -9.85 -11.45 -0.07
C GLU A 145 -8.96 -12.52 -0.70
N MET A 146 -8.78 -12.53 -2.01
CA MET A 146 -7.94 -13.51 -2.70
C MET A 146 -6.49 -13.47 -2.20
N SER A 147 -5.93 -12.26 -2.02
CA SER A 147 -4.60 -12.07 -1.45
C SER A 147 -4.55 -12.49 0.03
N LEU A 148 -5.63 -12.31 0.78
CA LEU A 148 -5.71 -12.78 2.17
C LEU A 148 -5.74 -14.29 2.27
N MET A 149 -6.51 -14.97 1.41
CA MET A 149 -6.55 -16.44 1.39
C MET A 149 -5.15 -17.00 1.09
N SER A 150 -4.44 -16.46 0.09
CA SER A 150 -3.05 -16.84 -0.18
C SER A 150 -2.13 -16.54 1.02
N THR A 151 -2.31 -15.41 1.70
CA THR A 151 -1.54 -15.07 2.90
C THR A 151 -1.79 -16.08 4.04
N ILE A 152 -3.04 -16.50 4.27
CA ILE A 152 -3.41 -17.50 5.27
C ILE A 152 -2.77 -18.85 4.93
N ILE A 153 -2.83 -19.26 3.66
CA ILE A 153 -2.21 -20.52 3.20
C ILE A 153 -0.70 -20.49 3.46
N ASN A 154 -0.02 -19.41 3.06
CA ASN A 154 1.43 -19.27 3.26
C ASN A 154 1.83 -19.28 4.74
N LEU A 155 0.99 -18.80 5.65
CA LEU A 155 1.23 -18.85 7.09
C LEU A 155 1.02 -20.24 7.71
N ALA A 156 0.26 -21.10 7.04
CA ALA A 156 -0.06 -22.45 7.51
C ALA A 156 0.88 -23.55 6.96
N GLN A 157 1.52 -23.31 5.81
CA GLN A 157 2.40 -24.25 5.13
C GLN A 157 3.55 -24.74 6.01
N ASN A 158 3.81 -26.05 5.97
CA ASN A 158 4.81 -26.74 6.79
C ASN A 158 5.63 -27.80 6.01
N TYR A 159 5.66 -27.73 4.67
CA TYR A 159 6.51 -28.61 3.85
C TYR A 159 7.98 -28.17 3.88
N VAL A 160 8.90 -29.07 3.51
CA VAL A 160 10.36 -28.78 3.50
C VAL A 160 10.67 -27.59 2.58
N GLY A 161 11.28 -26.53 3.13
CA GLY A 161 11.58 -25.29 2.41
C GLY A 161 10.51 -24.18 2.54
N SER A 162 9.46 -24.40 3.33
CA SER A 162 8.48 -23.37 3.72
C SER A 162 8.81 -22.74 5.08
N ASN A 163 7.87 -22.79 6.04
CA ASN A 163 8.05 -22.25 7.39
C ASN A 163 8.70 -23.29 8.30
N ASN A 164 9.79 -22.92 8.99
CA ASN A 164 10.35 -23.75 10.06
C ASN A 164 9.36 -23.94 11.23
N LEU A 165 8.52 -22.94 11.48
CA LEU A 165 7.44 -22.97 12.46
C LEU A 165 6.24 -22.22 11.88
N ASN A 166 5.22 -22.96 11.44
CA ASN A 166 3.98 -22.41 10.90
C ASN A 166 3.08 -21.87 12.01
N LEU A 167 2.56 -20.65 11.84
CA LEU A 167 1.74 -19.98 12.84
C LEU A 167 0.29 -20.46 12.85
N LEU A 168 -0.17 -21.02 11.73
CA LEU A 168 -1.51 -21.58 11.56
C LEU A 168 -1.42 -23.07 11.26
N GLN A 169 -2.42 -23.85 11.68
CA GLN A 169 -2.44 -25.29 11.39
C GLN A 169 -2.98 -25.57 9.97
N PRO A 170 -2.30 -26.40 9.16
CA PRO A 170 -2.75 -26.74 7.81
C PRO A 170 -3.79 -27.88 7.85
N ILE A 171 -5.02 -27.59 8.29
CA ILE A 171 -6.12 -28.56 8.33
C ILE A 171 -6.74 -28.71 6.93
N GLY A 172 -6.15 -29.57 6.10
CA GLY A 172 -6.57 -29.80 4.71
C GLY A 172 -5.38 -29.96 3.77
N GLN A 173 -5.51 -29.48 2.53
CA GLN A 173 -4.42 -29.43 1.54
C GLN A 173 -3.94 -27.97 1.41
N PHE A 174 -2.69 -27.70 1.80
CA PHE A 174 -2.09 -26.36 1.95
C PHE A 174 -0.69 -26.30 1.32
#